data_AF-G9K746-F1
#
_entry.id   AF-G9K746-F1
#
_cell.length_a   1.000
_cell.length_b   1.000
_cell.length_c   1.000
_cell.angle_alpha   90.00
_cell.angle_beta   90.00
_cell.angle_gamma   90.00
#
_symmetry.space_group_name_H-M   'P 1'
#
loop_
_entity.id
_entity.type
_entity.pdbx_description
1 polymer ?
#
loop_
_entity_poly.entity_id
_entity_poly.type
_entity_poly.pdbx_seq_one_letter_code
_entity_poly.pdbx_strand_id
1 'polypeptide(L)'
;GQEVVFKCLGEGILEKAFQGYNACIFAYGQTGSGKSFSMMGSAEQLGLIPRLCCALFKRISLEQNESQTFKVEVSYMEIYNEKVRDLLDPKGNRQSLKVREHKVLGPYVDGLSQLAVTSFEDIESLMSEGNKSRTVAATNMNEESSRSHAVFNIIITQTLYDLQSGNSGEKVSKVSLVDLAGSERVSKTGAAGERLKEGSNINKSLTTLGLVISSLADQAAGKGKNKFVPYRDSVLTWLLKDNLGGNSQTSMIATISPAADNYEETLSTLRYADRAKRIVNHAVVNEDPNAKVIRELREEVEKLKEQLSQAEAMKAPELKEKLEESEKLIKELTVTWEEKLRKTEEIAQERQRQLESMGISLETSGIKVGDDKCYLVNLNADPALNELLVYYLKDHTRVGADTSQDIQLFGIGIQAEHCEIDIAPDGDVTLTPKENARSCVNGTLVCSATQLWHGDRILWGNNHFFRINLPKRKRRDWLKDFEKETGPPEHDLDAASEASSEPDYNYEFAQMEVIMKTLNSNDPVQNVVQVLEKQYLEEKRSALEEQRLMYERELEQLRQQLSPERQSPSSGPDRLAYSSQTAQQKV
;
A
#
# COMPACT_ATOMS: atom_id res chain seq x y z
N GLY A 1 -0.96 23.05 5.04
CA GLY A 1 -1.01 21.85 5.92
C GLY A 1 0.34 21.17 5.98
N GLN A 2 0.73 20.48 4.91
CA GLN A 2 1.95 19.65 4.84
C GLN A 2 3.25 20.37 5.22
N GLU A 3 3.39 21.64 4.85
CA GLU A 3 4.56 22.45 5.23
C GLU A 3 4.71 22.58 6.75
N VAL A 4 3.60 22.73 7.49
CA VAL A 4 3.62 22.84 8.95
C VAL A 4 4.07 21.53 9.58
N VAL A 5 3.59 20.39 9.06
CA VAL A 5 4.00 19.06 9.52
C VAL A 5 5.50 18.86 9.30
N PHE A 6 6.02 19.25 8.12
CA PHE A 6 7.44 19.17 7.82
C PHE A 6 8.29 20.07 8.71
N LYS A 7 7.89 21.33 8.93
CA LYS A 7 8.61 22.24 9.85
C LYS A 7 8.61 21.73 11.29
N CYS A 8 7.51 21.15 11.75
CA CYS A 8 7.39 20.68 13.12
C CYS A 8 8.16 19.37 13.39
N LEU A 9 8.21 18.46 12.42
CA LEU A 9 8.78 17.11 12.62
C LEU A 9 9.98 16.85 11.72
N GLY A 10 9.85 17.13 10.43
CA GLY A 10 10.84 16.82 9.40
C GLY A 10 12.17 17.54 9.60
N GLU A 11 12.15 18.87 9.82
CA GLU A 11 13.38 19.66 9.99
C GLU A 11 14.20 19.21 11.21
N GLY A 12 13.53 18.99 12.35
CA GLY A 12 14.20 18.54 13.57
C GLY A 12 14.80 17.13 13.44
N ILE A 13 14.08 16.22 12.78
CA ILE A 13 14.56 14.87 12.52
C ILE A 13 15.74 14.88 11.54
N LEU A 14 15.68 15.69 10.49
CA LEU A 14 16.77 15.84 9.53
C LEU A 14 18.02 16.41 10.22
N GLU A 15 17.88 17.44 11.05
CA GLU A 15 18.98 17.99 11.85
C GLU A 15 19.65 16.91 12.72
N LYS A 16 18.86 16.06 13.36
CA LYS A 16 19.39 14.93 14.15
C LYS A 16 20.09 13.89 13.30
N ALA A 17 19.60 13.63 12.10
CA ALA A 17 20.24 12.72 11.16
C ALA A 17 21.64 13.25 10.73
N PHE A 18 21.78 14.54 10.44
CA PHE A 18 23.08 15.17 10.13
C PHE A 18 24.03 15.21 11.34
N GLN A 19 23.50 15.20 12.56
CA GLN A 19 24.31 15.06 13.78
C GLN A 19 24.79 13.61 14.01
N GLY A 20 24.33 12.63 13.22
CA GLY A 20 24.67 11.22 13.34
C GLY A 20 23.76 10.41 14.27
N TYR A 21 22.58 10.93 14.62
CA TYR A 21 21.58 10.17 15.37
C TYR A 21 20.69 9.37 14.42
N ASN A 22 20.34 8.14 14.80
CA ASN A 22 19.22 7.45 14.17
C ASN A 22 17.92 8.18 14.48
N ALA A 23 16.98 8.14 13.54
CA ALA A 23 15.69 8.76 13.70
C ALA A 23 14.58 7.92 13.07
N CYS A 24 13.38 8.03 13.60
CA CYS A 24 12.21 7.33 13.10
C CYS A 24 10.97 8.22 13.14
N ILE A 25 10.19 8.18 12.07
CA ILE A 25 8.87 8.79 12.02
C ILE A 25 7.90 7.72 11.54
N PHE A 26 6.88 7.41 12.35
CA PHE A 26 5.84 6.47 11.96
C PHE A 26 4.45 7.10 12.04
N ALA A 27 3.63 6.88 11.01
CA ALA A 27 2.24 7.30 10.98
C ALA A 27 1.33 6.15 11.44
N TYR A 28 0.40 6.45 12.36
CA TYR A 28 -0.53 5.51 12.96
C TYR A 28 -1.95 6.07 12.94
N GLY A 29 -2.94 5.22 12.70
CA GLY A 29 -4.36 5.57 12.66
C GLY A 29 -5.17 4.63 11.77
N GLN A 30 -6.49 4.78 11.78
CA GLN A 30 -7.39 3.97 10.96
C GLN A 30 -7.19 4.22 9.46
N THR A 31 -7.65 3.34 8.61
CA THR A 31 -7.73 3.60 7.17
C THR A 31 -8.58 4.86 6.90
N GLY A 32 -8.11 5.69 5.95
CA GLY A 32 -8.72 6.98 5.63
C GLY A 32 -8.37 8.14 6.58
N SER A 33 -7.62 7.93 7.67
CA SER A 33 -7.27 9.01 8.61
C SER A 33 -6.17 9.97 8.13
N GLY A 34 -5.48 9.65 7.02
CA GLY A 34 -4.42 10.49 6.44
C GLY A 34 -2.98 10.06 6.73
N LYS A 35 -2.73 8.77 7.05
CA LYS A 35 -1.36 8.23 7.25
C LYS A 35 -0.47 8.42 6.01
N SER A 36 -0.85 7.81 4.89
CA SER A 36 -0.11 7.89 3.63
C SER A 36 -0.09 9.32 3.08
N PHE A 37 -1.16 10.09 3.28
CA PHE A 37 -1.18 11.52 2.94
C PHE A 37 -0.14 12.32 3.75
N SER A 38 0.06 12.02 5.04
CA SER A 38 1.08 12.69 5.86
C SER A 38 2.50 12.29 5.43
N MET A 39 2.72 10.99 5.17
CA MET A 39 4.04 10.45 4.85
C MET A 39 4.46 10.75 3.41
N MET A 40 3.64 10.37 2.43
CA MET A 40 3.92 10.52 1.00
C MET A 40 3.31 11.80 0.42
N GLY A 41 2.05 12.09 0.77
CA GLY A 41 1.27 13.18 0.18
C GLY A 41 0.54 12.78 -1.09
N SER A 42 0.08 13.79 -1.84
CA SER A 42 -0.47 13.67 -3.19
C SER A 42 0.45 14.35 -4.20
N ALA A 43 0.15 14.21 -5.50
CA ALA A 43 0.89 14.89 -6.58
C ALA A 43 0.92 16.42 -6.39
N GLU A 44 -0.16 17.01 -5.89
CA GLU A 44 -0.26 18.45 -5.63
C GLU A 44 0.33 18.84 -4.26
N GLN A 45 0.26 17.94 -3.28
CA GLN A 45 0.67 18.20 -1.90
C GLN A 45 1.64 17.15 -1.40
N LEU A 46 2.92 17.35 -1.71
CA LEU A 46 4.02 16.52 -1.22
C LEU A 46 4.00 16.40 0.32
N GLY A 47 4.13 15.18 0.81
CA GLY A 47 4.17 14.82 2.23
C GLY A 47 5.57 14.93 2.84
N LEU A 48 5.76 14.24 3.96
CA LEU A 48 6.96 14.32 4.76
C LEU A 48 8.20 13.72 4.06
N ILE A 49 8.08 12.53 3.46
CA ILE A 49 9.19 11.82 2.81
C ILE A 49 9.79 12.65 1.66
N PRO A 50 9.03 13.06 0.62
CA PRO A 50 9.60 13.82 -0.48
C PRO A 50 10.20 15.17 -0.03
N ARG A 51 9.58 15.86 0.94
CA ARG A 51 10.12 17.10 1.51
C ARG A 51 11.44 16.88 2.26
N LEU A 52 11.53 15.78 3.02
CA LEU A 52 12.75 15.41 3.74
C LEU A 52 13.88 15.07 2.78
N CYS A 53 13.61 14.30 1.72
CA CYS A 53 14.61 13.97 0.69
C CYS A 53 15.09 15.21 -0.08
N CYS A 54 14.18 16.12 -0.45
CA CYS A 54 14.55 17.39 -1.09
C CYS A 54 15.43 18.25 -0.16
N ALA A 55 15.03 18.40 1.11
CA ALA A 55 15.82 19.16 2.10
C ALA A 55 17.18 18.51 2.40
N LEU A 56 17.24 17.17 2.42
CA LEU A 56 18.47 16.39 2.60
C LEU A 56 19.50 16.74 1.53
N PHE A 57 19.14 16.59 0.24
CA PHE A 57 20.08 16.88 -0.85
C PHE A 57 20.38 18.36 -1.01
N LYS A 58 19.42 19.24 -0.70
CA LYS A 58 19.69 20.68 -0.61
C LYS A 58 20.74 20.99 0.44
N ARG A 59 20.71 20.33 1.60
CA ARG A 59 21.71 20.53 2.66
C ARG A 59 23.06 19.91 2.29
N ILE A 60 23.07 18.71 1.72
CA ILE A 60 24.30 18.06 1.23
C ILE A 60 25.02 18.97 0.24
N SER A 61 24.32 19.52 -0.76
CA SER A 61 24.93 20.40 -1.76
C SER A 61 25.48 21.71 -1.19
N LEU A 62 25.00 22.17 -0.03
CA LEU A 62 25.51 23.36 0.67
C LEU A 62 26.70 23.05 1.59
N GLU A 63 26.71 21.89 2.24
CA GLU A 63 27.73 21.53 3.23
C GLU A 63 28.90 20.72 2.65
N GLN A 64 28.73 20.06 1.51
CA GLN A 64 29.74 19.19 0.91
C GLN A 64 30.97 20.00 0.44
N ASN A 65 32.16 19.57 0.86
CA ASN A 65 33.44 20.19 0.54
C ASN A 65 34.59 19.18 0.71
N GLU A 66 35.85 19.63 0.59
CA GLU A 66 37.03 18.75 0.71
C GLU A 66 37.21 18.12 2.10
N SER A 67 36.74 18.76 3.17
CA SER A 67 36.81 18.23 4.53
C SER A 67 35.57 17.43 4.94
N GLN A 68 34.50 17.45 4.14
CA GLN A 68 33.24 16.79 4.48
C GLN A 68 32.53 16.24 3.25
N THR A 69 32.39 14.92 3.19
CA THR A 69 31.67 14.21 2.12
C THR A 69 30.47 13.47 2.66
N PHE A 70 29.48 13.26 1.79
CA PHE A 70 28.24 12.58 2.13
C PHE A 70 27.95 11.45 1.14
N LYS A 71 27.41 10.35 1.66
CA LYS A 71 26.91 9.21 0.91
C LYS A 71 25.51 8.89 1.41
N VAL A 72 24.57 8.69 0.49
CA VAL A 72 23.17 8.43 0.82
C VAL A 72 22.73 7.11 0.20
N GLU A 73 22.21 6.21 1.03
CA GLU A 73 21.66 4.94 0.59
C GLU A 73 20.18 4.85 0.99
N VAL A 74 19.35 4.25 0.15
CA VAL A 74 17.93 4.05 0.43
C VAL A 74 17.51 2.59 0.32
N SER A 75 16.52 2.22 1.12
CA SER A 75 15.82 0.94 0.99
C SER A 75 14.34 1.16 1.20
N TYR A 76 13.51 0.40 0.47
CA TYR A 76 12.06 0.49 0.61
C TYR A 76 11.48 -0.91 0.68
N MET A 77 10.79 -1.21 1.78
CA MET A 77 10.23 -2.53 2.01
C MET A 77 8.78 -2.45 2.44
N GLU A 78 8.08 -3.55 2.21
CA GLU A 78 6.72 -3.76 2.63
C GLU A 78 6.64 -4.97 3.56
N ILE A 79 5.87 -4.83 4.65
CA ILE A 79 5.56 -5.92 5.56
C ILE A 79 4.06 -6.21 5.42
N TYR A 80 3.76 -7.35 4.81
CA TYR A 80 2.40 -7.83 4.62
C TYR A 80 2.30 -9.27 5.09
N ASN A 81 1.31 -9.56 5.93
CA ASN A 81 1.07 -10.91 6.45
C ASN A 81 2.33 -11.55 7.10
N GLU A 82 3.08 -10.76 7.90
CA GLU A 82 4.35 -11.15 8.54
C GLU A 82 5.46 -11.58 7.56
N LYS A 83 5.34 -11.22 6.28
CA LYS A 83 6.36 -11.43 5.24
C LYS A 83 6.92 -10.09 4.81
N VAL A 84 8.23 -10.05 4.60
CA VAL A 84 8.94 -8.85 4.12
C VAL A 84 9.16 -8.96 2.62
N ARG A 85 8.77 -7.93 1.87
CA ARG A 85 9.02 -7.79 0.43
C ARG A 85 9.89 -6.58 0.19
N ASP A 86 10.83 -6.70 -0.73
CA ASP A 86 11.61 -5.58 -1.24
C ASP A 86 10.81 -4.87 -2.33
N LEU A 87 10.49 -3.59 -2.12
CA LEU A 87 9.76 -2.79 -3.11
C LEU A 87 10.68 -2.25 -4.20
N LEU A 88 12.00 -2.37 -4.03
CA LEU A 88 13.03 -1.94 -4.97
C LEU A 88 13.64 -3.14 -5.71
N ASP A 89 13.17 -4.37 -5.54
CA ASP A 89 13.67 -5.48 -6.37
C ASP A 89 13.10 -5.36 -7.80
N PRO A 90 13.93 -5.13 -8.85
CA PRO A 90 13.47 -5.06 -10.23
C PRO A 90 12.65 -6.28 -10.64
N LYS A 91 13.03 -7.47 -10.17
CA LYS A 91 12.44 -8.73 -10.62
C LYS A 91 11.03 -8.95 -10.09
N GLY A 92 10.53 -8.06 -9.22
CA GLY A 92 9.26 -8.23 -8.52
C GLY A 92 9.18 -9.57 -7.79
N ASN A 93 10.34 -10.10 -7.37
CA ASN A 93 10.44 -11.48 -6.93
C ASN A 93 9.62 -11.63 -5.65
N ARG A 94 8.56 -12.44 -5.67
CA ARG A 94 7.62 -12.60 -4.55
C ARG A 94 8.23 -13.35 -3.36
N GLN A 95 9.54 -13.56 -3.34
CA GLN A 95 10.22 -14.24 -2.24
C GLN A 95 10.21 -13.34 -1.00
N SER A 96 9.68 -13.88 0.09
CA SER A 96 9.74 -13.22 1.38
C SER A 96 11.20 -13.18 1.86
N LEU A 97 11.69 -11.97 2.15
CA LEU A 97 12.97 -11.79 2.80
C LEU A 97 12.90 -12.20 4.28
N LYS A 98 14.04 -12.66 4.81
CA LYS A 98 14.15 -13.10 6.21
C LYS A 98 14.71 -11.97 7.08
N VAL A 99 14.14 -11.81 8.27
CA VAL A 99 14.67 -10.91 9.29
C VAL A 99 15.71 -11.65 10.12
N ARG A 100 16.88 -11.04 10.30
CA ARG A 100 18.00 -11.50 11.12
C ARG A 100 18.37 -10.43 12.13
N GLU A 101 19.21 -10.76 13.11
CA GLU A 101 19.65 -9.82 14.14
C GLU A 101 21.15 -9.97 14.38
N HIS A 102 21.89 -8.86 14.26
CA HIS A 102 23.31 -8.77 14.58
C HIS A 102 23.51 -7.92 15.85
N LYS A 103 24.57 -8.19 16.63
CA LYS A 103 24.79 -7.54 17.93
C LYS A 103 24.92 -6.01 17.84
N VAL A 104 25.57 -5.52 16.79
CA VAL A 104 25.83 -4.08 16.58
C VAL A 104 24.82 -3.43 15.64
N LEU A 105 24.42 -4.12 14.57
CA LEU A 105 23.49 -3.57 13.56
C LEU A 105 22.03 -3.64 14.02
N GLY A 106 21.75 -4.45 15.04
CA GLY A 106 20.39 -4.76 15.45
C GLY A 106 19.67 -5.65 14.42
N PRO A 107 18.33 -5.63 14.44
CA PRO A 107 17.50 -6.36 13.48
C PRO A 107 17.62 -5.78 12.06
N TYR A 108 17.89 -6.64 11.08
CA TYR A 108 18.04 -6.29 9.66
C TYR A 108 17.35 -7.32 8.76
N VAL A 109 17.11 -6.95 7.51
CA VAL A 109 16.48 -7.81 6.51
C VAL A 109 17.56 -8.33 5.56
N ASP A 110 17.76 -9.65 5.55
CA ASP A 110 18.74 -10.28 4.65
C ASP A 110 18.26 -10.23 3.20
N GLY A 111 19.12 -9.72 2.32
CA GLY A 111 18.83 -9.58 0.88
C GLY A 111 18.00 -8.35 0.51
N LEU A 112 17.71 -7.44 1.45
CA LEU A 112 17.05 -6.18 1.14
C LEU A 112 17.96 -5.26 0.33
N SER A 113 17.45 -4.72 -0.78
CA SER A 113 18.18 -3.78 -1.62
C SER A 113 18.49 -2.48 -0.87
N GLN A 114 19.77 -2.13 -0.84
CA GLN A 114 20.27 -0.83 -0.41
C GLN A 114 20.91 -0.16 -1.62
N LEU A 115 20.26 0.88 -2.12
CA LEU A 115 20.62 1.55 -3.37
C LEU A 115 21.29 2.89 -3.07
N ALA A 116 22.43 3.13 -3.71
CA ALA A 116 23.17 4.37 -3.58
C ALA A 116 22.51 5.45 -4.45
N VAL A 117 22.18 6.59 -3.85
CA VAL A 117 21.50 7.70 -4.51
C VAL A 117 22.32 8.98 -4.39
N THR A 118 22.23 9.82 -5.43
CA THR A 118 23.02 11.05 -5.56
C THR A 118 22.15 12.30 -5.69
N SER A 119 20.87 12.12 -5.98
CA SER A 119 19.92 13.21 -6.20
C SER A 119 18.55 12.92 -5.58
N PHE A 120 17.73 13.97 -5.47
CA PHE A 120 16.33 13.80 -5.04
C PHE A 120 15.53 13.03 -6.10
N GLU A 121 15.85 13.27 -7.37
CA GLU A 121 15.24 12.63 -8.53
C GLU A 121 15.45 11.11 -8.52
N ASP A 122 16.63 10.64 -8.11
CA ASP A 122 16.92 9.21 -7.93
C ASP A 122 15.94 8.61 -6.92
N ILE A 123 15.77 9.26 -5.77
CA ILE A 123 14.85 8.80 -4.71
C ILE A 123 13.40 8.85 -5.18
N GLU A 124 12.98 9.93 -5.85
CA GLU A 124 11.62 10.10 -6.34
C GLU A 124 11.25 9.00 -7.34
N SER A 125 12.17 8.65 -8.26
CA SER A 125 11.99 7.53 -9.18
C SER A 125 11.83 6.20 -8.42
N LEU A 126 12.75 5.89 -7.50
CA LEU A 126 12.69 4.68 -6.67
C LEU A 126 11.40 4.58 -5.85
N MET A 127 10.92 5.71 -5.31
CA MET A 127 9.68 5.77 -4.55
C MET A 127 8.45 5.57 -5.43
N SER A 128 8.41 6.21 -6.60
CA SER A 128 7.34 6.05 -7.58
C SER A 128 7.22 4.59 -8.02
N GLU A 129 8.35 3.95 -8.31
CA GLU A 129 8.43 2.53 -8.64
C GLU A 129 7.98 1.63 -7.48
N GLY A 130 8.51 1.84 -6.28
CA GLY A 130 8.11 1.03 -5.12
C GLY A 130 6.63 1.16 -4.78
N ASN A 131 6.04 2.35 -4.97
CA ASN A 131 4.61 2.56 -4.82
C ASN A 131 3.80 1.85 -5.93
N LYS A 132 4.28 1.84 -7.18
CA LYS A 132 3.66 1.06 -8.27
C LYS A 132 3.69 -0.43 -7.96
N SER A 133 4.82 -0.96 -7.49
CA SER A 133 4.95 -2.37 -7.06
C SER A 133 3.95 -2.72 -5.96
N ARG A 134 3.73 -1.80 -5.01
CA ARG A 134 2.71 -1.94 -3.95
C ARG A 134 1.28 -1.97 -4.52
N THR A 135 0.98 -1.14 -5.51
CA THR A 135 -0.35 -1.09 -6.15
C THR A 135 -0.65 -2.30 -7.04
N VAL A 136 0.34 -2.82 -7.78
CA VAL A 136 0.17 -4.04 -8.62
C VAL A 136 -0.14 -5.28 -7.79
N ALA A 137 0.39 -5.36 -6.57
CA ALA A 137 0.00 -6.39 -5.62
C ALA A 137 -1.48 -6.22 -5.21
N ALA A 138 -1.90 -4.97 -4.95
CA ALA A 138 -3.26 -4.63 -4.52
C ALA A 138 -4.35 -4.88 -5.57
N THR A 139 -4.03 -4.78 -6.87
CA THR A 139 -5.00 -5.02 -7.95
C THR A 139 -5.25 -6.52 -8.20
N ASN A 140 -4.33 -7.40 -7.77
CA ASN A 140 -4.53 -8.85 -7.80
C ASN A 140 -5.24 -9.40 -6.56
N MET A 141 -5.26 -8.63 -5.46
CA MET A 141 -5.97 -8.95 -4.22
C MET A 141 -6.37 -7.63 -3.52
N ASN A 142 -7.64 -7.22 -3.65
CA ASN A 142 -8.31 -6.05 -3.03
C ASN A 142 -7.46 -5.12 -2.10
N GLU A 143 -7.50 -3.80 -2.34
CA GLU A 143 -7.13 -2.68 -1.42
C GLU A 143 -6.01 -2.96 -0.37
N GLU A 144 -4.89 -3.51 -0.82
CA GLU A 144 -3.76 -3.98 0.01
C GLU A 144 -3.00 -2.86 0.72
N SER A 145 -3.05 -1.60 0.24
CA SER A 145 -2.33 -0.47 0.84
C SER A 145 -2.78 -0.14 2.27
N SER A 146 -4.05 -0.42 2.60
CA SER A 146 -4.60 -0.27 3.96
C SER A 146 -4.13 -1.36 4.92
N ARG A 147 -3.58 -2.45 4.38
CA ARG A 147 -3.33 -3.73 5.05
C ARG A 147 -1.86 -4.12 5.16
N SER A 148 -0.97 -3.35 4.54
CA SER A 148 0.47 -3.54 4.64
C SER A 148 1.15 -2.36 5.32
N HIS A 149 2.29 -2.63 5.96
CA HIS A 149 3.18 -1.57 6.46
C HIS A 149 4.26 -1.29 5.42
N ALA A 150 4.49 -0.02 5.12
CA ALA A 150 5.60 0.40 4.28
C ALA A 150 6.68 1.05 5.14
N VAL A 151 7.94 0.64 4.94
CA VAL A 151 9.10 1.17 5.66
C VAL A 151 10.12 1.65 4.63
N PHE A 152 10.30 2.96 4.58
CA PHE A 152 11.33 3.61 3.78
C PHE A 152 12.49 4.01 4.69
N ASN A 153 13.70 3.54 4.41
CA ASN A 153 14.88 3.92 5.16
C ASN A 153 15.83 4.74 4.29
N ILE A 154 16.40 5.78 4.90
CA ILE A 154 17.50 6.58 4.34
C ILE A 154 18.68 6.42 5.29
N ILE A 155 19.82 5.98 4.77
CA ILE A 155 21.09 5.90 5.49
C ILE A 155 21.96 7.03 4.99
N ILE A 156 22.40 7.89 5.90
CA ILE A 156 23.27 9.02 5.60
C ILE A 156 24.60 8.74 6.26
N THR A 157 25.64 8.66 5.45
CA THR A 157 27.02 8.48 5.87
C THR A 157 27.79 9.75 5.59
N GLN A 158 28.24 10.40 6.65
CA GLN A 158 29.04 11.63 6.61
C GLN A 158 30.49 11.27 6.95
N THR A 159 31.42 11.55 6.03
CA THR A 159 32.85 11.39 6.28
C THR A 159 33.48 12.74 6.50
N LEU A 160 34.13 12.92 7.64
CA LEU A 160 34.85 14.13 8.04
C LEU A 160 36.35 13.86 7.89
N TYR A 161 37.02 14.64 7.04
CA TYR A 161 38.46 14.58 6.82
C TYR A 161 39.17 15.70 7.55
N ASP A 162 40.11 15.34 8.41
CA ASP A 162 41.05 16.29 8.99
C ASP A 162 42.23 16.47 8.03
N LEU A 163 42.23 17.60 7.31
CA LEU A 163 43.28 17.95 6.35
C LEU A 163 44.66 18.15 6.99
N GLN A 164 44.74 18.34 8.31
CA GLN A 164 46.01 18.52 9.01
C GLN A 164 46.63 17.20 9.46
N SER A 165 45.82 16.27 9.97
CA SER A 165 46.31 14.96 10.44
C SER A 165 46.25 13.86 9.39
N GLY A 166 45.50 14.06 8.30
CA GLY A 166 45.23 13.03 7.29
C GLY A 166 44.27 11.93 7.77
N ASN A 167 43.69 12.08 8.96
CA ASN A 167 42.71 11.14 9.49
C ASN A 167 41.30 11.47 8.99
N SER A 168 40.45 10.44 8.95
CA SER A 168 39.03 10.58 8.64
C SER A 168 38.19 9.90 9.71
N GLY A 169 37.09 10.55 10.11
CA GLY A 169 36.04 9.94 10.94
C GLY A 169 34.74 9.82 10.15
N GLU A 170 33.90 8.86 10.51
CA GLU A 170 32.60 8.62 9.88
C GLU A 170 31.47 8.78 10.90
N LYS A 171 30.39 9.47 10.50
CA LYS A 171 29.12 9.47 11.23
C LYS A 171 28.05 8.84 10.35
N VAL A 172 27.26 7.95 10.91
CA VAL A 172 26.17 7.31 10.18
C VAL A 172 24.86 7.51 10.92
N SER A 173 23.81 7.89 10.19
CA SER A 173 22.46 7.92 10.71
C SER A 173 21.53 7.12 9.80
N LYS A 174 20.58 6.42 10.43
CA LYS A 174 19.46 5.77 9.77
C LYS A 174 18.18 6.52 10.09
N VAL A 175 17.53 7.05 9.06
CA VAL A 175 16.21 7.66 9.13
C VAL A 175 15.18 6.66 8.61
N SER A 176 14.30 6.19 9.50
CA SER A 176 13.21 5.26 9.17
C SER A 176 11.88 6.01 9.08
N LEU A 177 11.24 5.99 7.92
CA LEU A 177 9.96 6.62 7.63
C LEU A 177 8.93 5.52 7.38
N VAL A 178 7.96 5.39 8.29
CA VAL A 178 7.06 4.23 8.36
C VAL A 178 5.61 4.65 8.16
N ASP A 179 4.95 4.05 7.17
CA ASP A 179 3.51 4.14 6.96
C ASP A 179 2.86 2.83 7.40
N LEU A 180 2.17 2.84 8.54
CA LEU A 180 1.58 1.62 9.11
C LEU A 180 0.25 1.28 8.45
N ALA A 181 -0.13 0.01 8.52
CA ALA A 181 -1.47 -0.45 8.17
C ALA A 181 -2.57 0.22 9.04
N GLY A 182 -3.82 0.14 8.58
CA GLY A 182 -4.99 0.63 9.31
C GLY A 182 -5.12 0.01 10.71
N SER A 183 -5.36 0.85 11.72
CA SER A 183 -5.52 0.41 13.11
C SER A 183 -6.92 -0.10 13.48
N GLU A 184 -7.87 -0.06 12.54
CA GLU A 184 -9.24 -0.48 12.75
C GLU A 184 -9.37 -1.99 13.04
N ARG A 185 -10.41 -2.36 13.80
CA ARG A 185 -10.66 -3.76 14.16
C ARG A 185 -11.21 -4.56 12.98
N VAL A 186 -10.69 -5.78 12.79
CA VAL A 186 -11.17 -6.73 11.75
C VAL A 186 -12.67 -7.06 11.89
N SER A 187 -13.26 -6.96 13.08
CA SER A 187 -14.70 -7.16 13.26
C SER A 187 -15.57 -6.19 12.47
N LYS A 188 -15.05 -5.00 12.10
CA LYS A 188 -15.76 -4.01 11.27
C LYS A 188 -15.64 -4.27 9.77
N THR A 189 -14.70 -5.13 9.34
CA THR A 189 -14.42 -5.31 7.90
C THR A 189 -15.25 -6.41 7.25
N GLY A 190 -16.05 -7.16 8.02
CA GLY A 190 -16.92 -8.23 7.50
C GLY A 190 -16.16 -9.38 6.81
N ALA A 191 -14.85 -9.51 7.05
CA ALA A 191 -13.99 -10.46 6.35
C ALA A 191 -14.21 -11.93 6.80
N ALA A 192 -14.35 -12.85 5.84
CA ALA A 192 -14.48 -14.29 6.07
C ALA A 192 -13.37 -15.09 5.35
N GLY A 193 -13.07 -16.31 5.83
CA GLY A 193 -12.13 -17.23 5.18
C GLY A 193 -10.66 -16.81 5.24
N GLU A 194 -9.95 -16.87 4.12
CA GLU A 194 -8.53 -16.47 4.04
C GLU A 194 -8.30 -15.00 4.41
N ARG A 195 -9.26 -14.12 4.13
CA ARG A 195 -9.22 -12.71 4.53
C ARG A 195 -9.25 -12.51 6.04
N LEU A 196 -9.86 -13.43 6.78
CA LEU A 196 -9.84 -13.40 8.25
C LEU A 196 -8.47 -13.81 8.79
N LYS A 197 -7.81 -14.80 8.18
CA LYS A 197 -6.42 -15.18 8.52
C LYS A 197 -5.43 -14.05 8.21
N GLU A 198 -5.59 -13.42 7.05
CA GLU A 198 -4.83 -12.23 6.64
C GLU A 198 -5.04 -11.07 7.62
N GLY A 199 -6.29 -10.69 7.87
CA GLY A 199 -6.64 -9.65 8.85
C GLY A 199 -6.12 -9.96 10.25
N SER A 200 -6.11 -11.23 10.67
CA SER A 200 -5.52 -11.67 11.94
C SER A 200 -4.01 -11.40 11.99
N ASN A 201 -3.28 -11.64 10.91
CA ASN A 201 -1.83 -11.43 10.87
C ASN A 201 -1.45 -9.95 10.71
N ILE A 202 -2.24 -9.16 9.97
CA ILE A 202 -2.07 -7.70 9.92
C ILE A 202 -2.28 -7.13 11.33
N ASN A 203 -3.35 -7.52 12.00
CA ASN A 203 -3.59 -7.11 13.37
C ASN A 203 -2.57 -7.67 14.35
N LYS A 204 -1.92 -8.80 14.07
CA LYS A 204 -0.84 -9.32 14.90
C LYS A 204 0.26 -8.27 15.03
N SER A 205 0.77 -7.73 13.93
CA SER A 205 1.82 -6.71 13.95
C SER A 205 1.43 -5.43 14.73
N LEU A 206 0.22 -4.90 14.52
CA LEU A 206 -0.28 -3.71 15.23
C LEU A 206 -0.62 -3.97 16.70
N THR A 207 -1.15 -5.15 17.01
CA THR A 207 -1.43 -5.59 18.39
C THR A 207 -0.13 -5.74 19.15
N THR A 208 0.87 -6.42 18.58
CA THR A 208 2.20 -6.55 19.16
C THR A 208 2.86 -5.19 19.34
N LEU A 209 2.75 -4.27 18.38
CA LEU A 209 3.22 -2.89 18.53
C LEU A 209 2.57 -2.22 19.76
N GLY A 210 1.26 -2.43 19.96
CA GLY A 210 0.55 -1.92 21.13
C GLY A 210 1.02 -2.52 22.46
N LEU A 211 1.38 -3.81 22.46
CA LEU A 211 1.95 -4.51 23.62
C LEU A 211 3.36 -4.00 23.94
N VAL A 212 4.20 -3.79 22.93
CA VAL A 212 5.54 -3.21 23.05
C VAL A 212 5.45 -1.81 23.65
N ILE A 213 4.60 -0.94 23.09
CA ILE A 213 4.41 0.43 23.57
C ILE A 213 3.91 0.44 25.02
N SER A 214 2.94 -0.41 25.36
CA SER A 214 2.41 -0.49 26.72
C SER A 214 3.48 -0.97 27.70
N SER A 215 4.27 -1.98 27.33
CA SER A 215 5.34 -2.52 28.17
C SER A 215 6.44 -1.50 28.41
N LEU A 216 6.83 -0.74 27.39
CA LEU A 216 7.83 0.34 27.51
C LEU A 216 7.30 1.52 28.34
N ALA A 217 6.05 1.92 28.14
CA ALA A 217 5.43 2.97 28.93
C ALA A 217 5.32 2.61 30.41
N ASP A 218 4.97 1.35 30.73
CA ASP A 218 4.95 0.85 32.11
C ASP A 218 6.35 0.88 32.75
N GLN A 219 7.37 0.41 32.02
CA GLN A 219 8.77 0.45 32.46
C GLN A 219 9.24 1.88 32.75
N ALA A 220 8.95 2.83 31.86
CA ALA A 220 9.28 4.24 32.04
C ALA A 220 8.57 4.86 33.26
N ALA A 221 7.34 4.42 33.56
CA ALA A 221 6.62 4.81 34.77
C ALA A 221 7.11 4.10 36.05
N GLY A 222 8.19 3.31 35.98
CA GLY A 222 8.74 2.57 37.11
C GLY A 222 7.91 1.34 37.54
N LYS A 223 6.86 1.00 36.78
CA LYS A 223 6.00 -0.17 37.02
C LYS A 223 6.55 -1.36 36.23
N GLY A 224 6.97 -2.42 36.91
CA GLY A 224 7.47 -3.62 36.23
C GLY A 224 8.85 -3.46 35.60
N LYS A 225 9.83 -2.95 36.38
CA LYS A 225 11.26 -3.08 36.03
C LYS A 225 11.54 -4.57 35.72
N ASN A 226 12.13 -4.84 34.56
CA ASN A 226 12.41 -6.18 34.00
C ASN A 226 11.22 -6.92 33.35
N LYS A 227 10.08 -6.28 33.08
CA LYS A 227 9.03 -6.90 32.26
C LYS A 227 9.55 -7.11 30.84
N PHE A 228 9.51 -8.34 30.34
CA PHE A 228 9.94 -8.68 28.97
C PHE A 228 9.14 -7.87 27.93
N VAL A 229 9.83 -7.28 26.95
CA VAL A 229 9.21 -6.53 25.85
C VAL A 229 9.15 -7.41 24.60
N PRO A 230 7.97 -7.72 24.06
CA PRO A 230 7.78 -8.75 23.03
C PRO A 230 8.10 -8.26 21.61
N TYR A 231 9.30 -7.74 21.35
CA TYR A 231 9.66 -7.26 20.00
C TYR A 231 9.62 -8.36 18.94
N ARG A 232 9.95 -9.60 19.31
CA ARG A 232 10.04 -10.74 18.38
C ARG A 232 8.69 -11.34 17.99
N ASP A 233 7.61 -10.93 18.63
CA ASP A 233 6.28 -11.50 18.40
C ASP A 233 5.69 -11.05 17.06
N SER A 234 6.22 -9.99 16.45
CA SER A 234 5.92 -9.60 15.08
C SER A 234 7.14 -9.09 14.31
N VAL A 235 7.11 -9.23 12.99
CA VAL A 235 8.19 -8.74 12.11
C VAL A 235 8.36 -7.23 12.22
N LEU A 236 7.26 -6.48 12.24
CA LEU A 236 7.27 -5.02 12.37
C LEU A 236 7.96 -4.58 13.67
N THR A 237 7.53 -5.13 14.81
CA THR A 237 8.12 -4.75 16.10
C THR A 237 9.57 -5.21 16.24
N TRP A 238 9.96 -6.29 15.56
CA TRP A 238 11.34 -6.73 15.58
C TRP A 238 12.22 -5.75 14.81
N LEU A 239 11.80 -5.31 13.61
CA LEU A 239 12.52 -4.31 12.81
C LEU A 239 12.52 -2.92 13.44
N LEU A 240 11.49 -2.57 14.21
CA LEU A 240 11.38 -1.29 14.92
C LEU A 240 11.92 -1.34 16.35
N LYS A 241 12.59 -2.43 16.75
CA LYS A 241 13.14 -2.61 18.10
C LYS A 241 14.00 -1.43 18.54
N ASP A 242 14.92 -0.99 17.68
CA ASP A 242 15.82 0.13 18.01
C ASP A 242 15.09 1.49 18.00
N ASN A 243 13.97 1.57 17.28
CA ASN A 243 13.15 2.79 17.20
C ASN A 243 12.24 2.99 18.43
N LEU A 244 11.94 1.94 19.18
CA LEU A 244 11.03 2.00 20.33
C LEU A 244 11.76 1.55 21.58
N GLY A 245 12.21 2.48 22.43
CA GLY A 245 12.99 2.19 23.64
C GLY A 245 14.48 1.93 23.39
N GLY A 246 14.98 2.20 22.17
CA GLY A 246 16.36 1.96 21.76
C GLY A 246 17.13 3.22 21.35
N ASN A 247 18.12 3.03 20.48
CA ASN A 247 18.97 4.10 19.92
C ASN A 247 18.30 4.75 18.69
N SER A 248 17.31 5.60 18.92
CA SER A 248 16.65 6.37 17.85
C SER A 248 15.89 7.58 18.41
N GLN A 249 15.87 8.68 17.67
CA GLN A 249 14.99 9.82 17.88
C GLN A 249 13.65 9.53 17.18
N THR A 250 12.63 9.17 17.95
CA THR A 250 11.39 8.64 17.38
C THR A 250 10.22 9.60 17.56
N SER A 251 9.52 9.88 16.46
CA SER A 251 8.30 10.67 16.41
C SER A 251 7.13 9.83 15.90
N MET A 252 5.98 9.95 16.56
CA MET A 252 4.73 9.30 16.15
C MET A 252 3.77 10.36 15.58
N ILE A 253 3.24 10.11 14.39
CA ILE A 253 2.14 10.89 13.81
C ILE A 253 0.85 10.11 14.05
N ALA A 254 0.05 10.55 15.02
CA ALA A 254 -1.28 10.00 15.28
C ALA A 254 -2.32 10.70 14.40
N THR A 255 -2.77 10.02 13.34
CA THR A 255 -3.77 10.52 12.39
C THR A 255 -5.17 10.09 12.80
N ILE A 256 -6.14 11.00 12.75
CA ILE A 256 -7.50 10.78 13.27
C ILE A 256 -8.56 11.30 12.29
N SER A 257 -9.75 10.72 12.33
CA SER A 257 -10.91 11.22 11.59
C SER A 257 -11.74 12.15 12.48
N PRO A 258 -12.16 13.34 11.99
CA PRO A 258 -13.02 14.24 12.75
C PRO A 258 -14.50 13.78 12.75
N ALA A 259 -14.86 12.79 11.95
CA ALA A 259 -16.24 12.35 11.79
C ALA A 259 -16.73 11.52 13.00
N ALA A 260 -17.99 11.73 13.38
CA ALA A 260 -18.57 11.13 14.59
C ALA A 260 -18.72 9.60 14.51
N ASP A 261 -18.91 9.06 13.31
CA ASP A 261 -18.94 7.62 13.03
C ASP A 261 -17.61 6.92 13.35
N ASN A 262 -16.51 7.67 13.36
CA ASN A 262 -15.17 7.21 13.65
C ASN A 262 -14.72 7.46 15.10
N TYR A 263 -15.64 7.87 15.98
CA TYR A 263 -15.32 8.25 17.37
C TYR A 263 -14.49 7.21 18.12
N GLU A 264 -14.88 5.94 18.08
CA GLU A 264 -14.19 4.85 18.81
C GLU A 264 -12.75 4.61 18.32
N GLU A 265 -12.53 4.69 17.01
CA GLU A 265 -11.20 4.51 16.43
C GLU A 265 -10.30 5.71 16.72
N THR A 266 -10.84 6.92 16.61
CA THR A 266 -10.15 8.16 17.01
C THR A 266 -9.75 8.12 18.47
N LEU A 267 -10.65 7.73 19.37
CA LEU A 267 -10.35 7.57 20.80
C LEU A 267 -9.27 6.50 21.04
N SER A 268 -9.33 5.37 20.33
CA SER A 268 -8.31 4.32 20.39
C SER A 268 -6.93 4.85 19.99
N THR A 269 -6.82 5.57 18.86
CA THR A 269 -5.59 6.20 18.39
C THR A 269 -5.03 7.21 19.40
N LEU A 270 -5.89 8.06 19.99
CA LEU A 270 -5.46 9.03 21.01
C LEU A 270 -4.92 8.36 22.28
N ARG A 271 -5.59 7.29 22.76
CA ARG A 271 -5.10 6.48 23.90
C ARG A 271 -3.78 5.78 23.57
N TYR A 272 -3.57 5.42 22.32
CA TYR A 272 -2.32 4.84 21.84
C TYR A 272 -1.20 5.88 21.88
N ALA A 273 -1.44 7.08 21.35
CA ALA A 273 -0.50 8.20 21.36
C ALA A 273 -0.13 8.65 22.77
N ASP A 274 -1.09 8.72 23.70
CA ASP A 274 -0.84 9.07 25.11
C ASP A 274 0.12 8.09 25.79
N ARG A 275 0.02 6.80 25.48
CA ARG A 275 0.96 5.78 25.98
C ARG A 275 2.32 5.91 25.31
N ALA A 276 2.36 6.05 23.98
CA ALA A 276 3.60 6.17 23.23
C ALA A 276 4.46 7.36 23.69
N LYS A 277 3.84 8.49 24.06
CA LYS A 277 4.51 9.67 24.61
C LYS A 277 5.35 9.40 25.87
N ARG A 278 5.05 8.33 26.61
CA ARG A 278 5.74 7.99 27.88
C ARG A 278 7.01 7.17 27.66
N ILE A 279 7.23 6.65 26.45
CA ILE A 279 8.40 5.86 26.11
C ILE A 279 9.62 6.77 26.10
N VAL A 280 10.72 6.32 26.71
CA VAL A 280 11.99 7.02 26.73
C VAL A 280 12.98 6.24 25.88
N ASN A 281 13.48 6.88 24.82
CA ASN A 281 14.56 6.35 23.99
C ASN A 281 15.92 6.84 24.49
N HIS A 282 16.98 6.10 24.16
CA HIS A 282 18.36 6.43 24.48
C HIS A 282 19.16 6.60 23.19
N ALA A 283 18.93 7.71 22.49
CA ALA A 283 19.60 8.03 21.24
C ALA A 283 21.04 8.50 21.48
N VAL A 284 22.00 7.92 20.75
CA VAL A 284 23.42 8.25 20.75
C VAL A 284 23.89 8.56 19.33
N VAL A 285 24.97 9.32 19.21
CA VAL A 285 25.62 9.59 17.92
C VAL A 285 26.38 8.33 17.49
N ASN A 286 26.16 7.87 16.25
CA ASN A 286 26.87 6.71 15.74
C ASN A 286 28.14 7.14 15.00
N GLU A 287 29.27 7.07 15.70
CA GLU A 287 30.60 7.34 15.17
C GLU A 287 31.30 6.03 14.78
N ASP A 288 31.88 6.02 13.58
CA ASP A 288 32.55 4.89 12.93
C ASP A 288 31.84 3.53 13.07
N PRO A 289 30.50 3.45 12.89
CA PRO A 289 29.76 2.22 13.15
C PRO A 289 30.15 1.10 12.19
N ASN A 290 30.46 1.41 10.92
CA ASN A 290 30.89 0.41 9.95
C ASN A 290 32.22 -0.23 10.36
N ALA A 291 33.20 0.57 10.79
CA ALA A 291 34.48 0.05 11.27
C ALA A 291 34.31 -0.84 12.51
N LYS A 292 33.43 -0.44 13.44
CA LYS A 292 33.10 -1.25 14.63
C LYS A 292 32.44 -2.58 14.25
N VAL A 293 31.45 -2.56 13.36
CA VAL A 293 30.74 -3.77 12.89
C VAL A 293 31.69 -4.72 12.18
N ILE A 294 32.52 -4.21 11.26
CA ILE A 294 33.51 -5.02 10.52
C ILE A 294 34.50 -5.67 11.49
N ARG A 295 34.96 -4.95 12.52
CA ARG A 295 35.86 -5.51 13.53
C ARG A 295 35.21 -6.66 14.31
N GLU A 296 34.00 -6.44 14.84
CA GLU A 296 33.29 -7.47 15.61
C GLU A 296 32.95 -8.71 14.75
N LEU A 297 32.55 -8.50 13.49
CA LEU A 297 32.29 -9.60 12.57
C LEU A 297 33.56 -10.40 12.25
N ARG A 298 34.71 -9.73 12.07
CA ARG A 298 35.99 -10.42 11.85
C ARG A 298 36.39 -11.26 13.07
N GLU A 299 36.23 -10.72 14.28
CA GLU A 299 36.47 -11.46 15.52
C GLU A 299 35.52 -12.67 15.66
N GLU A 300 34.24 -12.50 15.30
CA GLU A 300 33.25 -13.58 15.30
C GLU A 300 33.58 -14.67 14.27
N VAL A 301 33.97 -14.29 13.06
CA VAL A 301 34.41 -15.21 12.00
C VAL A 301 35.61 -16.05 12.43
N GLU A 302 36.63 -15.45 13.03
CA GLU A 302 37.81 -16.18 13.53
C GLU A 302 37.42 -17.18 14.63
N LYS A 303 36.58 -16.76 15.59
CA LYS A 303 36.09 -17.63 16.65
C LYS A 303 35.25 -18.79 16.11
N LEU A 304 34.38 -18.54 15.13
CA LEU A 304 33.56 -19.58 14.50
C LEU A 304 34.42 -20.57 13.71
N LYS A 305 35.47 -20.11 13.01
CA LYS A 305 36.44 -20.97 12.32
C LYS A 305 37.20 -21.87 13.29
N GLU A 306 37.63 -21.34 14.42
CA GLU A 306 38.28 -22.13 15.47
C GLU A 306 37.33 -23.16 16.09
N GLN A 307 36.08 -22.77 16.37
CA GLN A 307 35.07 -23.71 16.88
C GLN A 307 34.71 -24.81 15.87
N LEU A 308 34.69 -24.50 14.58
CA LEU A 308 34.44 -25.47 13.51
C LEU A 308 35.61 -26.45 13.31
N SER A 309 36.85 -26.02 13.57
CA SER A 309 38.01 -26.91 13.52
C SER A 309 38.05 -27.85 14.74
N GLN A 310 37.54 -27.41 15.89
CA GLN A 310 37.49 -28.19 17.14
C GLN A 310 36.22 -29.05 17.29
N ALA A 311 35.12 -28.72 16.60
CA ALA A 311 33.84 -29.42 16.75
C ALA A 311 33.73 -30.65 15.84
N GLU A 312 33.73 -31.84 16.45
CA GLU A 312 33.37 -33.10 15.79
C GLU A 312 31.89 -33.07 15.36
N ALA A 313 31.67 -33.06 14.04
CA ALA A 313 30.49 -33.39 13.22
C ALA A 313 29.05 -32.95 13.63
N MET A 314 28.66 -32.95 14.91
CA MET A 314 27.26 -32.79 15.35
C MET A 314 26.81 -31.34 15.58
N LYS A 315 27.73 -30.37 15.76
CA LYS A 315 27.42 -28.91 15.82
C LYS A 315 27.82 -28.14 14.55
N ALA A 316 28.34 -28.85 13.55
CA ALA A 316 28.90 -28.26 12.34
C ALA A 316 27.89 -27.48 11.45
N PRO A 317 26.61 -27.88 11.27
CA PRO A 317 25.75 -27.19 10.30
C PRO A 317 25.33 -25.79 10.76
N GLU A 318 24.89 -25.61 12.01
CA GLU A 318 24.49 -24.28 12.52
C GLU A 318 25.67 -23.30 12.61
N LEU A 319 26.85 -23.79 12.99
CA LEU A 319 28.05 -22.97 13.05
C LEU A 319 28.55 -22.58 11.65
N LYS A 320 28.43 -23.47 10.67
CA LYS A 320 28.73 -23.15 9.26
C LYS A 320 27.78 -22.10 8.70
N GLU A 321 26.47 -22.24 8.95
CA GLU A 321 25.49 -21.24 8.50
C GLU A 321 25.80 -19.87 9.10
N LYS A 322 26.07 -19.78 10.41
CA LYS A 322 26.47 -18.52 11.06
C LYS A 322 27.77 -17.93 10.52
N LEU A 323 28.74 -18.79 10.18
CA LEU A 323 30.00 -18.36 9.59
C LEU A 323 29.76 -17.76 8.20
N GLU A 324 29.02 -18.46 7.34
CA GLU A 324 28.65 -17.97 5.99
C GLU A 324 27.85 -16.67 6.08
N GLU A 325 26.91 -16.57 7.02
CA GLU A 325 26.15 -15.35 7.28
C GLU A 325 27.06 -14.16 7.67
N SER A 326 28.02 -14.40 8.58
CA SER A 326 28.95 -13.36 9.05
C SER A 326 29.91 -12.93 7.94
N GLU A 327 30.44 -13.87 7.16
CA GLU A 327 31.32 -13.58 6.01
C GLU A 327 30.58 -12.83 4.89
N LYS A 328 29.33 -13.22 4.61
CA LYS A 328 28.46 -12.51 3.66
C LYS A 328 28.25 -11.05 4.08
N LEU A 329 27.95 -10.82 5.36
CA LEU A 329 27.71 -9.47 5.87
C LEU A 329 28.98 -8.60 5.83
N ILE A 330 30.16 -9.16 6.15
CA ILE A 330 31.44 -8.44 5.97
C ILE A 330 31.60 -8.04 4.51
N LYS A 331 31.37 -8.97 3.57
CA LYS A 331 31.51 -8.70 2.13
C LYS A 331 30.60 -7.56 1.70
N GLU A 332 29.34 -7.56 2.12
CA GLU A 332 28.36 -6.50 1.82
C GLU A 332 28.77 -5.13 2.37
N LEU A 333 29.28 -5.07 3.61
CA LEU A 333 29.74 -3.83 4.24
C LEU A 333 31.06 -3.30 3.63
N THR A 334 31.87 -4.16 3.01
CA THR A 334 33.12 -3.77 2.36
C THR A 334 32.98 -3.35 0.89
N VAL A 335 31.77 -3.47 0.31
CA VAL A 335 31.53 -3.04 -1.09
C VAL A 335 31.83 -1.55 -1.23
N THR A 336 32.60 -1.22 -2.27
CA THR A 336 33.01 0.17 -2.51
C THR A 336 31.82 1.03 -2.94
N TRP A 337 31.93 2.35 -2.70
CA TRP A 337 30.87 3.28 -3.11
C TRP A 337 30.63 3.27 -4.63
N GLU A 338 31.70 3.18 -5.42
CA GLU A 338 31.62 3.08 -6.88
C GLU A 338 30.88 1.83 -7.34
N GLU A 339 31.12 0.68 -6.70
CA GLU A 339 30.38 -0.55 -6.98
C GLU A 339 28.90 -0.44 -6.59
N LYS A 340 28.58 0.24 -5.48
CA LYS A 340 27.19 0.48 -5.07
C LYS A 340 26.44 1.37 -6.08
N LEU A 341 27.10 2.43 -6.58
CA LEU A 341 26.55 3.28 -7.64
C LEU A 341 26.34 2.50 -8.93
N ARG A 342 27.36 1.74 -9.38
CA ARG A 342 27.24 0.89 -10.57
C ARG A 342 26.10 -0.11 -10.45
N LYS A 343 25.96 -0.77 -9.29
CA LYS A 343 24.85 -1.71 -9.04
C LYS A 343 23.50 -1.01 -9.09
N THR A 344 23.40 0.21 -8.57
CA THR A 344 22.16 0.99 -8.60
C THR A 344 21.78 1.37 -10.04
N GLU A 345 22.76 1.79 -10.84
CA GLU A 345 22.59 2.07 -12.27
C GLU A 345 22.20 0.81 -13.06
N GLU A 346 22.87 -0.33 -12.83
CA GLU A 346 22.53 -1.61 -13.46
C GLU A 346 21.09 -2.03 -13.14
N ILE A 347 20.66 -1.84 -11.89
CA ILE A 347 19.28 -2.10 -11.48
C ILE A 347 18.32 -1.14 -12.17
N ALA A 348 18.63 0.16 -12.23
CA ALA A 348 17.80 1.14 -12.94
C ALA A 348 17.64 0.80 -14.42
N GLN A 349 18.74 0.42 -15.10
CA GLN A 349 18.70 0.00 -16.50
C GLN A 349 17.94 -1.31 -16.71
N GLU A 350 18.09 -2.28 -15.81
CA GLU A 350 17.33 -3.52 -15.85
C GLU A 350 15.84 -3.25 -15.69
N ARG A 351 15.45 -2.37 -14.75
CA ARG A 351 14.07 -1.93 -14.58
C ARG A 351 13.55 -1.23 -15.81
N GLN A 352 14.31 -0.30 -16.37
CA GLN A 352 13.95 0.40 -17.59
C GLN A 352 13.70 -0.60 -18.73
N ARG A 353 14.59 -1.58 -18.92
CA ARG A 353 14.42 -2.63 -19.92
C ARG A 353 13.21 -3.52 -19.65
N GLN A 354 12.93 -3.86 -18.39
CA GLN A 354 11.75 -4.65 -18.04
C GLN A 354 10.46 -3.88 -18.30
N LEU A 355 10.41 -2.62 -17.89
CA LEU A 355 9.29 -1.73 -18.17
C LEU A 355 9.11 -1.56 -19.68
N GLU A 356 10.18 -1.30 -20.44
CA GLU A 356 10.14 -1.24 -21.91
C GLU A 356 9.65 -2.55 -22.54
N SER A 357 10.09 -3.70 -22.01
CA SER A 357 9.67 -5.03 -22.48
C SER A 357 8.21 -5.34 -22.16
N MET A 358 7.68 -4.79 -21.06
CA MET A 358 6.27 -4.81 -20.68
C MET A 358 5.47 -3.72 -21.41
N GLY A 359 6.16 -2.87 -22.19
CA GLY A 359 5.60 -1.66 -22.77
C GLY A 359 5.16 -0.70 -21.67
N ILE A 360 6.06 -0.10 -20.92
CA ILE A 360 5.76 0.94 -19.94
C ILE A 360 6.91 1.93 -20.07
N SER A 361 6.64 3.14 -20.55
CA SER A 361 7.65 4.20 -20.68
C SER A 361 7.66 5.03 -19.40
N LEU A 362 8.84 5.26 -18.83
CA LEU A 362 9.05 5.97 -17.58
C LEU A 362 9.72 7.32 -17.86
N GLU A 363 8.92 8.38 -17.99
CA GLU A 363 9.42 9.75 -17.84
C GLU A 363 8.64 10.47 -16.72
N THR A 364 9.32 11.41 -16.07
CA THR A 364 9.10 12.01 -14.74
C THR A 364 7.78 12.76 -14.51
N SER A 365 6.77 12.63 -15.38
CA SER A 365 5.53 13.43 -15.32
C SER A 365 4.25 12.65 -15.57
N GLY A 366 4.29 11.32 -15.46
CA GLY A 366 3.16 10.44 -15.76
C GLY A 366 3.47 9.50 -16.92
N ILE A 367 2.62 8.50 -17.13
CA ILE A 367 2.76 7.55 -18.22
C ILE A 367 2.44 8.32 -19.52
N LYS A 368 3.42 9.01 -20.10
CA LYS A 368 3.31 9.47 -21.49
C LYS A 368 3.52 8.26 -22.37
N VAL A 369 2.40 7.75 -22.85
CA VAL A 369 2.38 6.64 -23.77
C VAL A 369 2.89 7.15 -25.12
N GLY A 370 3.86 6.46 -25.72
CA GLY A 370 4.42 6.89 -27.00
C GLY A 370 3.31 7.04 -28.05
N ASP A 371 3.23 8.20 -28.70
CA ASP A 371 2.15 8.57 -29.64
C ASP A 371 2.02 7.66 -30.88
N ASP A 372 2.95 6.72 -31.08
CA ASP A 372 2.99 5.82 -32.24
C ASP A 372 2.71 4.34 -31.88
N LYS A 373 2.33 4.03 -30.63
CA LYS A 373 2.06 2.64 -30.20
C LYS A 373 0.61 2.43 -29.77
N CYS A 374 0.09 1.22 -29.99
CA CYS A 374 -1.24 0.78 -29.55
C CYS A 374 -1.17 0.25 -28.11
N TYR A 375 -2.11 0.62 -27.25
CA TYR A 375 -2.10 0.22 -25.83
C TYR A 375 -3.49 0.23 -25.19
N LEU A 376 -3.60 -0.42 -24.04
CA LEU A 376 -4.79 -0.45 -23.17
C LEU A 376 -4.48 0.29 -21.87
N VAL A 377 -5.41 1.11 -21.38
CA VAL A 377 -5.37 1.72 -20.05
C VAL A 377 -6.47 1.12 -19.19
N ASN A 378 -6.18 0.80 -17.93
CA ASN A 378 -7.21 0.37 -16.98
C ASN A 378 -8.17 1.54 -16.62
N LEU A 379 -9.46 1.21 -16.48
CA LEU A 379 -10.47 2.06 -15.86
C LEU A 379 -10.88 1.47 -14.51
N ASN A 380 -10.93 2.31 -13.48
CA ASN A 380 -11.16 1.95 -12.08
C ASN A 380 -12.24 2.85 -11.46
N ALA A 381 -12.95 2.33 -10.46
CA ALA A 381 -13.98 3.06 -9.72
C ALA A 381 -13.42 4.25 -8.94
N ASP A 382 -12.14 4.19 -8.55
CA ASP A 382 -11.41 5.34 -8.02
C ASP A 382 -10.74 6.10 -9.19
N PRO A 383 -11.13 7.37 -9.46
CA PRO A 383 -10.53 8.18 -10.52
C PRO A 383 -9.03 8.41 -10.35
N ALA A 384 -8.50 8.37 -9.12
CA ALA A 384 -7.07 8.49 -8.86
C ALA A 384 -6.26 7.26 -9.31
N LEU A 385 -6.95 6.15 -9.60
CA LEU A 385 -6.35 4.90 -10.06
C LEU A 385 -6.56 4.63 -11.55
N ASN A 386 -7.34 5.47 -12.24
CA ASN A 386 -7.51 5.40 -13.69
C ASN A 386 -6.17 5.56 -14.41
N GLU A 387 -5.98 4.81 -15.50
CA GLU A 387 -4.83 4.92 -16.40
C GLU A 387 -3.46 4.64 -15.77
N LEU A 388 -3.41 4.12 -14.53
CA LEU A 388 -2.17 3.72 -13.88
C LEU A 388 -1.57 2.43 -14.44
N LEU A 389 -2.41 1.55 -14.99
CA LEU A 389 -1.97 0.32 -15.66
C LEU A 389 -2.12 0.50 -17.16
N VAL A 390 -0.98 0.51 -17.85
CA VAL A 390 -0.89 0.60 -19.31
C VAL A 390 -0.30 -0.69 -19.85
N TYR A 391 -0.99 -1.33 -20.79
CA TYR A 391 -0.54 -2.54 -21.48
C TYR A 391 -0.36 -2.23 -22.95
N TYR A 392 0.86 -2.30 -23.47
CA TYR A 392 1.07 -2.12 -24.90
C TYR A 392 0.74 -3.40 -25.63
N LEU A 393 0.11 -3.23 -26.78
CA LEU A 393 -0.29 -4.34 -27.63
C LEU A 393 0.88 -4.71 -28.54
N LYS A 394 1.19 -6.01 -28.56
CA LYS A 394 2.05 -6.65 -29.57
C LYS A 394 1.24 -6.90 -30.85
N ASP A 395 1.92 -7.25 -31.93
CA ASP A 395 1.28 -7.71 -33.18
C ASP A 395 0.25 -8.82 -32.92
N HIS A 396 0.53 -9.70 -31.96
CA HIS A 396 -0.40 -10.67 -31.41
C HIS A 396 -0.31 -10.67 -29.88
N THR A 397 -1.41 -10.33 -29.21
CA THR A 397 -1.48 -10.20 -27.74
C THR A 397 -2.53 -11.15 -27.17
N ARG A 398 -2.12 -12.05 -26.26
CA ARG A 398 -3.03 -13.01 -25.62
C ARG A 398 -3.42 -12.55 -24.21
N VAL A 399 -4.70 -12.63 -23.89
CA VAL A 399 -5.27 -12.16 -22.61
C VAL A 399 -5.98 -13.31 -21.90
N GLY A 400 -5.70 -13.52 -20.63
CA GLY A 400 -6.37 -14.55 -19.82
C GLY A 400 -5.76 -14.74 -18.43
N ALA A 401 -6.20 -15.76 -17.69
CA ALA A 401 -5.72 -16.04 -16.32
C ALA A 401 -4.50 -16.96 -16.26
N ASP A 402 -4.14 -17.62 -17.37
CA ASP A 402 -3.03 -18.57 -17.39
C ASP A 402 -1.66 -17.87 -17.45
N THR A 403 -0.63 -18.53 -16.92
CA THR A 403 0.76 -18.02 -16.91
C THR A 403 1.39 -17.87 -18.30
N SER A 404 0.81 -18.50 -19.32
CA SER A 404 1.25 -18.38 -20.72
C SER A 404 0.72 -17.14 -21.46
N GLN A 405 -0.20 -16.39 -20.85
CA GLN A 405 -0.84 -15.21 -21.46
C GLN A 405 0.06 -13.97 -21.33
N ASP A 406 -0.02 -13.08 -22.33
CA ASP A 406 0.75 -11.83 -22.36
C ASP A 406 0.18 -10.78 -21.38
N ILE A 407 -1.15 -10.69 -21.31
CA ILE A 407 -1.86 -9.89 -20.30
C ILE A 407 -2.59 -10.86 -19.36
N GLN A 408 -2.09 -10.96 -18.13
CA GLN A 408 -2.65 -11.84 -17.11
C GLN A 408 -3.68 -11.12 -16.26
N LEU A 409 -4.93 -11.59 -16.31
CA LEU A 409 -6.04 -11.03 -15.55
C LEU A 409 -6.61 -12.09 -14.61
N PHE A 410 -6.84 -11.72 -13.35
CA PHE A 410 -7.45 -12.59 -12.34
C PHE A 410 -8.77 -12.00 -11.86
N GLY A 411 -9.81 -12.82 -11.76
CA GLY A 411 -11.12 -12.36 -11.29
C GLY A 411 -12.28 -13.22 -11.77
N ILE A 412 -13.45 -12.98 -11.19
CA ILE A 412 -14.68 -13.71 -11.53
C ILE A 412 -15.03 -13.47 -13.01
N GLY A 413 -15.15 -14.56 -13.77
CA GLY A 413 -15.53 -14.53 -15.19
C GLY A 413 -14.36 -14.38 -16.17
N ILE A 414 -13.11 -14.37 -15.71
CA ILE A 414 -11.93 -14.45 -16.58
C ILE A 414 -11.56 -15.92 -16.81
N GLN A 415 -11.26 -16.27 -18.06
CA GLN A 415 -10.91 -17.63 -18.48
C GLN A 415 -9.38 -17.77 -18.56
N ALA A 416 -8.87 -19.00 -18.53
CA ALA A 416 -7.44 -19.29 -18.69
C ALA A 416 -6.87 -18.67 -19.97
N GLU A 417 -7.59 -18.85 -21.08
CA GLU A 417 -7.45 -18.11 -22.32
C GLU A 417 -8.76 -17.35 -22.57
N HIS A 418 -8.73 -16.02 -22.56
CA HIS A 418 -9.94 -15.21 -22.57
C HIS A 418 -10.19 -14.53 -23.92
N CYS A 419 -9.19 -13.86 -24.47
CA CYS A 419 -9.27 -13.32 -25.82
C CYS A 419 -7.88 -13.11 -26.42
N GLU A 420 -7.85 -12.87 -27.73
CA GLU A 420 -6.67 -12.48 -28.48
C GLU A 420 -6.91 -11.11 -29.11
N ILE A 421 -5.88 -10.27 -29.15
CA ILE A 421 -5.88 -8.98 -29.84
C ILE A 421 -4.78 -9.01 -30.88
N ASP A 422 -5.16 -8.81 -32.14
CA ASP A 422 -4.26 -8.82 -33.28
C ASP A 422 -4.14 -7.41 -33.86
N ILE A 423 -2.92 -6.99 -34.15
CA ILE A 423 -2.61 -5.77 -34.91
C ILE A 423 -2.13 -6.19 -36.29
N ALA A 424 -2.94 -5.89 -37.31
CA ALA A 424 -2.58 -6.15 -38.69
C ALA A 424 -1.52 -5.16 -39.21
N PRO A 425 -0.77 -5.51 -40.28
CA PRO A 425 0.31 -4.66 -40.82
C PRO A 425 -0.15 -3.28 -41.32
N ASP A 426 -1.44 -3.14 -41.64
CA ASP A 426 -2.09 -1.88 -42.03
C ASP A 426 -2.50 -1.01 -40.82
N GLY A 427 -2.34 -1.53 -39.59
CA GLY A 427 -2.67 -0.85 -38.33
C GLY A 427 -4.06 -1.19 -37.78
N ASP A 428 -4.79 -2.11 -38.41
CA ASP A 428 -6.10 -2.54 -37.94
C ASP A 428 -6.00 -3.43 -36.72
N VAL A 429 -6.75 -3.10 -35.67
CA VAL A 429 -6.75 -3.87 -34.41
C VAL A 429 -8.05 -4.63 -34.27
N THR A 430 -7.95 -5.94 -34.05
CA THR A 430 -9.09 -6.84 -33.92
C THR A 430 -9.02 -7.61 -32.60
N LEU A 431 -10.13 -7.68 -31.88
CA LEU A 431 -10.30 -8.49 -30.68
C LEU A 431 -11.11 -9.74 -31.00
N THR A 432 -10.55 -10.91 -30.70
CA THR A 432 -11.18 -12.21 -30.91
C THR A 432 -11.43 -12.89 -29.55
N PRO A 433 -12.68 -12.96 -29.08
CA PRO A 433 -13.00 -13.63 -27.81
C PRO A 433 -12.90 -15.15 -27.94
N LYS A 434 -12.43 -15.83 -26.88
CA LYS A 434 -12.47 -17.30 -26.80
C LYS A 434 -13.89 -17.79 -26.44
N GLU A 435 -14.15 -19.07 -26.71
CA GLU A 435 -15.46 -19.67 -26.44
C GLU A 435 -15.82 -19.59 -24.94
N ASN A 436 -17.03 -19.12 -24.62
CA ASN A 436 -17.50 -18.87 -23.25
C ASN A 436 -16.72 -17.80 -22.45
N ALA A 437 -15.88 -17.00 -23.11
CA ALA A 437 -15.20 -15.86 -22.49
C ALA A 437 -16.05 -14.59 -22.66
N ARG A 438 -16.57 -14.06 -21.56
CA ARG A 438 -17.37 -12.83 -21.57
C ARG A 438 -16.48 -11.62 -21.89
N SER A 439 -16.57 -11.14 -23.13
CA SER A 439 -15.91 -9.91 -23.60
C SER A 439 -16.96 -8.92 -24.10
N CYS A 440 -16.90 -7.66 -23.69
CA CYS A 440 -17.75 -6.59 -24.23
C CYS A 440 -16.92 -5.44 -24.77
N VAL A 441 -17.37 -4.83 -25.87
CA VAL A 441 -16.79 -3.60 -26.44
C VAL A 441 -17.87 -2.52 -26.46
N ASN A 442 -17.59 -1.38 -25.82
CA ASN A 442 -18.52 -0.27 -25.59
C ASN A 442 -19.88 -0.75 -25.06
N GLY A 443 -19.87 -1.68 -24.09
CA GLY A 443 -21.07 -2.27 -23.49
C GLY A 443 -21.78 -3.35 -24.31
N THR A 444 -21.39 -3.61 -25.55
CA THR A 444 -21.97 -4.69 -26.38
C THR A 444 -21.17 -5.98 -26.20
N LEU A 445 -21.84 -7.10 -25.93
CA LEU A 445 -21.20 -8.43 -25.89
C LEU A 445 -20.65 -8.80 -27.28
N VAL A 446 -19.39 -9.21 -27.34
CA VAL A 446 -18.74 -9.67 -28.58
C VAL A 446 -18.54 -11.18 -28.55
N CYS A 447 -19.00 -11.84 -29.61
CA CYS A 447 -18.95 -13.31 -29.74
C CYS A 447 -18.07 -13.77 -30.92
N SER A 448 -17.53 -12.83 -31.69
CA SER A 448 -16.68 -13.09 -32.86
C SER A 448 -15.59 -12.00 -32.95
N ALA A 449 -14.62 -12.21 -33.84
CA ALA A 449 -13.60 -11.21 -34.16
C ALA A 449 -14.26 -9.84 -34.43
N THR A 450 -13.90 -8.86 -33.60
CA THR A 450 -14.50 -7.52 -33.60
C THR A 450 -13.41 -6.48 -33.71
N GLN A 451 -13.56 -5.57 -34.67
CA GLN A 451 -12.60 -4.50 -34.92
C GLN A 451 -12.70 -3.41 -33.84
N LEU A 452 -11.54 -2.92 -33.38
CA LEU A 452 -11.44 -1.92 -32.32
C LEU A 452 -11.04 -0.55 -32.86
N TRP A 453 -11.50 0.50 -32.18
CA TRP A 453 -11.23 1.91 -32.48
C TRP A 453 -10.61 2.62 -31.29
N HIS A 454 -9.86 3.70 -31.57
CA HIS A 454 -9.33 4.54 -30.51
C HIS A 454 -10.44 5.03 -29.57
N GLY A 455 -10.25 4.83 -28.27
CA GLY A 455 -11.19 5.22 -27.22
C GLY A 455 -12.25 4.17 -26.89
N ASP A 456 -12.25 3.00 -27.56
CA ASP A 456 -13.20 1.94 -27.24
C ASP A 456 -12.97 1.38 -25.83
N ARG A 457 -14.07 1.14 -25.12
CA ARG A 457 -14.08 0.58 -23.77
C ARG A 457 -14.26 -0.92 -23.84
N ILE A 458 -13.36 -1.67 -23.23
CA ILE A 458 -13.37 -3.13 -23.24
C ILE A 458 -13.65 -3.61 -21.82
N LEU A 459 -14.60 -4.54 -21.68
CA LEU A 459 -14.87 -5.24 -20.44
C LEU A 459 -14.54 -6.73 -20.63
N TRP A 460 -13.70 -7.26 -19.77
CA TRP A 460 -13.45 -8.70 -19.67
C TRP A 460 -13.98 -9.27 -18.36
N GLY A 461 -14.64 -10.42 -18.45
CA GLY A 461 -15.32 -11.03 -17.30
C GLY A 461 -16.36 -10.08 -16.71
N ASN A 462 -16.28 -9.83 -15.41
CA ASN A 462 -17.25 -8.98 -14.70
C ASN A 462 -16.73 -7.60 -14.29
N ASN A 463 -15.42 -7.46 -14.06
CA ASN A 463 -14.86 -6.32 -13.34
C ASN A 463 -13.66 -5.66 -14.03
N HIS A 464 -13.18 -6.20 -15.15
CA HIS A 464 -11.96 -5.71 -15.79
C HIS A 464 -12.28 -4.73 -16.91
N PHE A 465 -12.31 -3.44 -16.59
CA PHE A 465 -12.57 -2.37 -17.55
C PHE A 465 -11.27 -1.76 -18.07
N PHE A 466 -11.20 -1.60 -19.37
CA PHE A 466 -10.09 -1.00 -20.09
C PHE A 466 -10.58 -0.01 -21.13
N ARG A 467 -9.74 0.95 -21.49
CA ARG A 467 -9.89 1.79 -22.69
C ARG A 467 -8.73 1.52 -23.61
N ILE A 468 -9.00 1.26 -24.88
CA ILE A 468 -7.96 1.07 -25.89
C ILE A 468 -7.58 2.41 -26.53
N ASN A 469 -6.30 2.61 -26.76
CA ASN A 469 -5.76 3.76 -27.47
C ASN A 469 -5.03 3.28 -28.73
N LEU A 470 -5.52 3.74 -29.88
CA LEU A 470 -4.99 3.42 -31.21
C LEU A 470 -4.54 4.73 -31.90
N PRO A 471 -3.25 4.95 -32.13
CA PRO A 471 -2.76 6.24 -32.63
C PRO A 471 -3.13 6.52 -34.10
N LYS A 472 -3.21 5.47 -34.92
CA LYS A 472 -3.46 5.55 -36.38
C LYS A 472 -4.95 5.58 -36.76
N ARG A 473 -5.87 5.43 -35.81
CA ARG A 473 -7.32 5.30 -36.09
C ARG A 473 -8.17 6.11 -35.13
N LYS A 474 -8.39 7.38 -35.45
CA LYS A 474 -9.36 8.25 -34.75
C LYS A 474 -10.71 8.17 -35.45
N ARG A 475 -11.80 8.08 -34.66
CA ARG A 475 -13.19 7.94 -35.17
C ARG A 475 -13.61 9.02 -36.19
N ARG A 476 -12.89 10.16 -36.26
CA ARG A 476 -13.12 11.25 -37.23
C ARG A 476 -12.74 10.90 -38.68
N ASP A 477 -11.86 9.94 -38.91
CA ASP A 477 -11.45 9.59 -40.28
C ASP A 477 -12.53 8.77 -41.02
N TRP A 478 -13.39 8.05 -40.30
CA TRP A 478 -14.50 7.27 -40.86
C TRP A 478 -15.64 8.15 -41.43
N LEU A 479 -15.93 9.30 -40.82
CA LEU A 479 -16.97 10.23 -41.33
C LEU A 479 -16.56 10.89 -42.66
N LYS A 480 -15.26 11.11 -42.88
CA LYS A 480 -14.76 11.66 -44.15
C LYS A 480 -14.84 10.66 -45.31
N ASP A 481 -14.79 9.37 -45.02
CA ASP A 481 -14.93 8.33 -46.05
C ASP A 481 -16.41 8.13 -46.45
N PHE A 482 -17.37 8.40 -45.56
CA PHE A 482 -18.80 8.36 -45.88
C PHE A 482 -19.30 9.59 -46.67
N GLU A 483 -18.74 10.78 -46.43
CA GLU A 483 -19.12 12.02 -47.14
C GLU A 483 -18.63 12.07 -48.59
N LYS A 484 -17.75 11.16 -49.03
CA LYS A 484 -17.28 11.08 -50.42
C LYS A 484 -18.22 10.33 -51.38
N GLU A 485 -19.24 9.63 -50.89
CA GLU A 485 -20.10 8.79 -51.73
C GLU A 485 -21.52 9.33 -52.00
N THR A 486 -21.94 10.48 -51.48
CA THR A 486 -23.28 11.04 -51.80
C THR A 486 -23.36 12.57 -51.91
N GLY A 487 -23.50 13.08 -53.15
CA GLY A 487 -24.22 14.33 -53.48
C GLY A 487 -23.51 15.71 -53.29
N PRO A 488 -23.92 16.77 -54.01
CA PRO A 488 -23.16 18.03 -54.14
C PRO A 488 -23.41 19.03 -52.99
N PRO A 489 -22.60 20.11 -52.89
CA PRO A 489 -22.45 20.88 -51.65
C PRO A 489 -23.50 21.99 -51.54
N GLU A 490 -24.25 22.00 -50.44
CA GLU A 490 -24.95 23.20 -49.98
C GLU A 490 -24.37 23.66 -48.65
N HIS A 491 -24.35 24.98 -48.53
CA HIS A 491 -23.63 25.81 -47.58
C HIS A 491 -24.64 26.27 -46.54
N ASP A 492 -24.43 25.99 -45.24
CA ASP A 492 -25.01 26.70 -44.09
C ASP A 492 -24.25 26.25 -42.82
N LEU A 493 -23.38 27.06 -42.23
CA LEU A 493 -23.67 28.05 -41.18
C LEU A 493 -24.43 27.45 -39.97
N ASP A 494 -23.68 26.81 -39.06
CA ASP A 494 -23.77 26.92 -37.59
C ASP A 494 -23.16 25.68 -36.90
N ALA A 495 -21.82 25.63 -36.79
CA ALA A 495 -21.12 24.55 -36.08
C ALA A 495 -19.93 25.08 -35.26
N ALA A 496 -20.09 26.23 -34.62
CA ALA A 496 -19.07 26.82 -33.73
C ALA A 496 -19.46 26.79 -32.24
N SER A 497 -20.41 25.93 -31.83
CA SER A 497 -20.90 25.86 -30.44
C SER A 497 -20.96 24.46 -29.81
N GLU A 498 -20.30 23.45 -30.37
CA GLU A 498 -20.20 22.10 -29.75
C GLU A 498 -18.78 21.71 -29.31
N ALA A 499 -17.91 22.68 -29.09
CA ALA A 499 -16.61 22.44 -28.46
C ALA A 499 -16.75 22.46 -26.92
N SER A 500 -17.55 21.58 -26.31
CA SER A 500 -17.56 21.40 -24.84
C SER A 500 -18.20 20.09 -24.31
N SER A 501 -18.31 19.01 -25.09
CA SER A 501 -18.79 17.74 -24.54
C SER A 501 -18.11 16.53 -25.17
N GLU A 502 -16.84 16.32 -24.85
CA GLU A 502 -16.32 14.96 -24.85
C GLU A 502 -16.93 14.22 -23.63
N PRO A 503 -17.53 13.03 -23.80
CA PRO A 503 -18.11 12.31 -22.67
C PRO A 503 -17.00 11.91 -21.69
N ASP A 504 -17.19 12.18 -20.40
CA ASP A 504 -16.26 11.81 -19.33
C ASP A 504 -15.92 10.31 -19.41
N TYR A 505 -14.66 10.00 -19.72
CA TYR A 505 -14.14 8.65 -19.94
C TYR A 505 -13.95 7.86 -18.63
N ASN A 506 -14.93 7.92 -17.72
CA ASN A 506 -14.80 7.39 -16.36
C ASN A 506 -15.47 6.01 -16.20
N TYR A 507 -15.04 5.25 -15.20
CA TYR A 507 -15.52 3.91 -14.88
C TYR A 507 -17.05 3.82 -14.73
N GLU A 508 -17.66 4.79 -14.07
CA GLU A 508 -19.11 4.86 -13.86
C GLU A 508 -19.88 4.88 -15.19
N PHE A 509 -19.35 5.61 -16.18
CA PHE A 509 -19.94 5.67 -17.52
C PHE A 509 -19.82 4.33 -18.25
N ALA A 510 -18.62 3.71 -18.21
CA ALA A 510 -18.40 2.40 -18.82
C ALA A 510 -19.30 1.31 -18.20
N GLN A 511 -19.49 1.35 -16.88
CA GLN A 511 -20.38 0.45 -16.16
C GLN A 511 -21.85 0.68 -16.54
N MET A 512 -22.30 1.94 -16.57
CA MET A 512 -23.66 2.31 -16.98
C MET A 512 -23.96 1.89 -18.43
N GLU A 513 -22.99 2.03 -19.34
CA GLU A 513 -23.13 1.65 -20.74
C GLU A 513 -23.38 0.14 -20.92
N VAL A 514 -22.66 -0.70 -20.16
CA VAL A 514 -22.88 -2.16 -20.14
C VAL A 514 -24.29 -2.48 -19.63
N ILE A 515 -24.73 -1.82 -18.55
CA ILE A 515 -26.08 -2.03 -17.97
C ILE A 515 -27.16 -1.65 -18.98
N MET A 516 -27.07 -0.45 -19.57
CA MET A 516 -28.05 0.07 -20.53
C MET A 516 -28.14 -0.78 -21.81
N LYS A 517 -27.01 -1.26 -22.34
CA LYS A 517 -27.03 -2.12 -23.54
C LYS A 517 -27.53 -3.53 -23.27
N THR A 518 -27.26 -4.07 -22.09
CA THR A 518 -27.82 -5.37 -21.67
C THR A 518 -29.35 -5.30 -21.54
N LEU A 519 -29.89 -4.13 -21.17
CA LEU A 519 -31.34 -3.88 -21.09
C LEU A 519 -32.03 -3.72 -22.46
N ASN A 520 -31.30 -3.34 -23.51
CA ASN A 520 -31.88 -3.10 -24.85
C ASN A 520 -31.98 -4.37 -25.73
N SER A 521 -31.36 -5.49 -25.36
CA SER A 521 -31.47 -6.75 -26.10
C SER A 521 -32.54 -7.67 -25.50
N ASN A 522 -33.76 -7.56 -26.05
CA ASN A 522 -34.94 -8.44 -25.90
C ASN A 522 -35.61 -8.54 -24.51
N ASP A 523 -36.88 -8.14 -24.50
CA ASP A 523 -37.81 -8.23 -23.38
C ASP A 523 -38.52 -9.61 -23.35
N PRO A 524 -38.20 -10.43 -22.34
CA PRO A 524 -39.14 -10.78 -21.25
C PRO A 524 -38.54 -10.50 -19.86
N VAL A 525 -37.41 -9.81 -19.83
CA VAL A 525 -36.64 -9.51 -18.63
C VAL A 525 -37.23 -8.32 -17.88
N GLN A 526 -37.98 -7.40 -18.51
CA GLN A 526 -38.59 -6.29 -17.76
C GLN A 526 -39.69 -6.76 -16.81
N ASN A 527 -40.49 -7.75 -17.17
CA ASN A 527 -41.48 -8.32 -16.24
C ASN A 527 -40.79 -9.10 -15.11
N VAL A 528 -39.73 -9.84 -15.41
CA VAL A 528 -38.99 -10.60 -14.38
C VAL A 528 -38.17 -9.67 -13.48
N VAL A 529 -37.56 -8.63 -14.02
CA VAL A 529 -36.81 -7.60 -13.28
C VAL A 529 -37.75 -6.69 -12.51
N GLN A 530 -38.92 -6.31 -13.03
CA GLN A 530 -39.91 -5.56 -12.24
C GLN A 530 -40.50 -6.43 -11.12
N VAL A 531 -40.75 -7.72 -11.37
CA VAL A 531 -41.17 -8.65 -10.32
C VAL A 531 -40.07 -8.84 -9.30
N LEU A 532 -38.82 -9.05 -9.71
CA LEU A 532 -37.66 -9.20 -8.82
C LEU A 532 -37.29 -7.91 -8.10
N GLU A 533 -37.42 -6.74 -8.71
CA GLU A 533 -37.22 -5.44 -8.07
C GLU A 533 -38.32 -5.19 -7.06
N LYS A 534 -39.57 -5.53 -7.39
CA LYS A 534 -40.68 -5.42 -6.45
C LYS A 534 -40.48 -6.39 -5.28
N GLN A 535 -40.08 -7.63 -5.55
CA GLN A 535 -39.75 -8.63 -4.52
C GLN A 535 -38.55 -8.17 -3.69
N TYR A 536 -37.51 -7.64 -4.31
CA TYR A 536 -36.33 -7.11 -3.64
C TYR A 536 -36.67 -5.88 -2.79
N LEU A 537 -37.55 -4.99 -3.25
CA LEU A 537 -38.03 -3.84 -2.49
C LEU A 537 -38.90 -4.28 -1.31
N GLU A 538 -39.71 -5.31 -1.47
CA GLU A 538 -40.58 -5.87 -0.44
C GLU A 538 -39.76 -6.65 0.60
N GLU A 539 -38.79 -7.47 0.17
CA GLU A 539 -37.83 -8.16 1.02
C GLU A 539 -36.88 -7.20 1.72
N LYS A 540 -36.39 -6.15 1.03
CA LYS A 540 -35.58 -5.09 1.65
C LYS A 540 -36.40 -4.33 2.70
N ARG A 541 -37.68 -4.06 2.43
CA ARG A 541 -38.56 -3.39 3.39
C ARG A 541 -38.87 -4.31 4.58
N SER A 542 -39.12 -5.60 4.33
CA SER A 542 -39.34 -6.61 5.37
C SER A 542 -38.09 -6.86 6.21
N ALA A 543 -36.90 -6.89 5.59
CA ALA A 543 -35.61 -7.02 6.28
C ALA A 543 -35.28 -5.77 7.10
N LEU A 544 -35.60 -4.57 6.59
CA LEU A 544 -35.50 -3.33 7.36
C LEU A 544 -36.49 -3.29 8.53
N GLU A 545 -37.70 -3.84 8.37
CA GLU A 545 -38.67 -3.98 9.45
C GLU A 545 -38.23 -5.02 10.49
N GLU A 546 -37.69 -6.17 10.07
CA GLU A 546 -37.12 -7.18 10.97
C GLU A 546 -35.91 -6.62 11.72
N GLN A 547 -35.03 -5.89 11.02
CA GLN A 547 -33.88 -5.23 11.63
C GLN A 547 -34.34 -4.15 12.61
N ARG A 548 -35.39 -3.39 12.28
CA ARG A 548 -36.01 -2.42 13.19
C ARG A 548 -36.63 -3.11 14.41
N LEU A 549 -37.35 -4.22 14.24
CA LEU A 549 -37.93 -5.02 15.33
C LEU A 549 -36.85 -5.66 16.20
N MET A 550 -35.74 -6.10 15.60
CA MET A 550 -34.60 -6.62 16.33
C MET A 550 -33.94 -5.51 17.15
N TYR A 551 -33.74 -4.32 16.58
CA TYR A 551 -33.25 -3.16 17.31
C TYR A 551 -34.23 -2.69 18.39
N GLU A 552 -35.54 -2.71 18.15
CA GLU A 552 -36.55 -2.39 19.18
C GLU A 552 -36.52 -3.41 20.33
N ARG A 553 -36.34 -4.71 20.04
CA ARG A 553 -36.13 -5.75 21.07
C ARG A 553 -34.82 -5.57 21.83
N GLU A 554 -33.71 -5.26 21.14
CA GLU A 554 -32.45 -4.94 21.81
C GLU A 554 -32.58 -3.67 22.67
N LEU A 555 -33.32 -2.66 22.20
CA LEU A 555 -33.59 -1.45 22.97
C LEU A 555 -34.45 -1.73 24.20
N GLU A 556 -35.45 -2.62 24.10
CA GLU A 556 -36.26 -3.07 25.22
C GLU A 556 -35.47 -3.92 26.22
N GLN A 557 -34.60 -4.81 25.75
CA GLN A 557 -33.68 -5.57 26.60
C GLN A 557 -32.69 -4.65 27.31
N LEU A 558 -32.14 -3.65 26.61
CA LEU A 558 -31.29 -2.62 27.19
C LEU A 558 -32.05 -1.75 28.19
N ARG A 559 -33.32 -1.40 27.92
CA ARG A 559 -34.19 -0.70 28.87
C ARG A 559 -34.52 -1.54 30.10
N GLN A 560 -34.71 -2.85 29.95
CA GLN A 560 -34.90 -3.77 31.08
C GLN A 560 -33.61 -3.93 31.90
N GLN A 561 -32.44 -3.94 31.26
CA GLN A 561 -31.13 -3.97 31.94
C GLN A 561 -30.79 -2.64 32.62
N LEU A 562 -31.31 -1.52 32.13
CA LEU A 562 -31.17 -0.17 32.71
C LEU A 562 -32.30 0.19 33.68
N SER A 563 -33.29 -0.69 33.88
CA SER A 563 -34.35 -0.52 34.88
C SER A 563 -33.78 -0.88 36.26
N PRO A 564 -33.64 0.07 37.21
CA PRO A 564 -33.19 -0.25 38.55
C PRO A 564 -34.26 -1.09 39.25
N GLU A 565 -33.87 -2.25 39.78
CA GLU A 565 -34.64 -2.93 40.83
C GLU A 565 -34.96 -1.94 41.95
N ARG A 566 -36.22 -1.51 42.04
CA ARG A 566 -36.80 -1.11 43.33
C ARG A 566 -37.48 -2.34 43.92
N GLN A 567 -36.75 -3.10 44.73
CA GLN A 567 -37.36 -3.88 45.80
C GLN A 567 -37.04 -3.25 47.18
N SER A 568 -38.13 -3.12 47.93
CA SER A 568 -38.39 -2.52 49.26
C SER A 568 -37.51 -3.03 50.42
N PRO A 569 -37.45 -2.36 51.62
CA PRO A 569 -38.48 -2.60 52.67
C PRO A 569 -38.76 -1.47 53.72
N SER A 570 -39.94 -1.63 54.37
CA SER A 570 -40.30 -1.32 55.77
C SER A 570 -40.74 0.09 56.22
N SER A 571 -42.03 0.24 56.58
CA SER A 571 -42.57 0.42 57.96
C SER A 571 -43.97 1.07 57.94
N GLY A 572 -44.94 0.46 58.66
CA GLY A 572 -46.34 0.93 58.78
C GLY A 572 -46.52 2.16 59.69
N PRO A 573 -47.75 2.53 60.17
CA PRO A 573 -48.94 1.68 60.34
C PRO A 573 -50.31 2.29 59.93
N ASP A 574 -51.34 1.44 60.11
CA ASP A 574 -52.72 1.72 60.52
C ASP A 574 -53.89 1.90 59.52
N ARG A 575 -54.85 0.95 59.67
CA ARG A 575 -56.34 1.06 59.67
C ARG A 575 -57.05 1.34 58.33
N LEU A 576 -58.14 0.68 57.91
CA LEU A 576 -59.18 -0.16 58.55
C LEU A 576 -59.94 -0.97 57.46
N ALA A 577 -60.38 -2.17 57.86
CA ALA A 577 -61.51 -3.01 57.44
C ALA A 577 -62.37 -2.69 56.17
N TYR A 578 -62.67 -3.71 55.35
CA TYR A 578 -63.91 -4.51 55.44
C TYR A 578 -63.97 -5.63 54.37
N SER A 579 -64.61 -6.73 54.76
CA SER A 579 -64.89 -7.96 54.02
C SER A 579 -66.17 -7.90 53.15
N SER A 580 -66.19 -8.58 52.00
CA SER A 580 -67.36 -9.30 51.42
C SER A 580 -67.03 -9.78 49.99
N GLN A 581 -66.94 -11.09 49.73
CA GLN A 581 -68.02 -11.99 49.27
C GLN A 581 -68.37 -11.94 47.75
N THR A 582 -68.08 -13.07 47.09
CA THR A 582 -68.90 -13.86 46.15
C THR A 582 -69.46 -13.31 44.83
N ALA A 583 -69.20 -14.12 43.78
CA ALA A 583 -70.14 -14.71 42.81
C ALA A 583 -70.67 -13.90 41.60
N GLN A 584 -70.58 -14.60 40.44
CA GLN A 584 -71.49 -14.61 39.28
C GLN A 584 -71.55 -13.32 38.44
N GLN A 585 -71.78 -13.31 37.12
CA GLN A 585 -72.05 -14.26 36.03
C GLN A 585 -72.00 -13.41 34.75
N LYS A 586 -71.76 -14.06 33.58
CA LYS A 586 -72.29 -13.76 32.23
C LYS A 586 -72.20 -12.30 31.74
N VAL A 587 -71.61 -11.99 30.59
CA VAL A 587 -71.68 -12.58 29.24
C VAL A 587 -70.38 -12.27 28.52
#